data_AF-A0A8T8LMK8-F1
#
_entry.id   AF-A0A8T8LMK8-F1
#
_cell.length_a   1.000
_cell.length_b   1.000
_cell.length_c   1.000
_cell.angle_alpha   90.00
_cell.angle_beta   90.00
_cell.angle_gamma   90.00
#
_symmetry.space_group_name_H-M   'P 1'
#
loop_
_entity.id
_entity.type
_entity.pdbx_description
1 polymer ?
#
loop_
_entity_poly.entity_id
_entity_poly.type
_entity_poly.pdbx_seq_one_letter_code
_entity_poly.pdbx_strand_id
1 'polypeptide(L)'
;MTDADLDPRLAEALAQLDESTVEGISDLAANDPELLEELLADVGYLPTSNAESDSEEIAENLSPPQRRLSEALTDMGSPRTTDEIIELLQNDHPDVIEEYQSAKHRPWLSTKLNELVDKGAFGRFRDGRTVRYVPSISEAVRHWALHNNRFVEDLERSDARTIADDTGMPTSAIRNAIEEMTNGDEQL
;
A
#
# COMPACT_ATOMS: atom_id res chain seq x y z
N MET A 1 -36.83 22.11 -2.21
CA MET A 1 -35.86 21.00 -2.19
C MET A 1 -36.23 20.13 -3.36
N THR A 2 -35.43 20.20 -4.42
CA THR A 2 -35.69 19.48 -5.67
C THR A 2 -35.41 18.00 -5.45
N ASP A 3 -36.48 17.21 -5.52
CA ASP A 3 -36.50 15.81 -5.97
C ASP A 3 -35.66 15.73 -7.26
N ALA A 4 -34.35 15.52 -7.09
CA ALA A 4 -33.54 15.04 -8.18
C ALA A 4 -33.84 13.54 -8.24
N ASP A 5 -34.39 13.07 -9.36
CA ASP A 5 -34.61 11.66 -9.69
C ASP A 5 -33.36 10.87 -9.27
N LEU A 6 -33.37 10.32 -8.06
CA LEU A 6 -32.33 9.44 -7.57
C LEU A 6 -32.36 8.24 -8.51
N ASP A 7 -31.19 7.86 -9.03
CA ASP A 7 -31.08 6.68 -9.89
C ASP A 7 -31.83 5.52 -9.19
N PRO A 8 -32.82 4.89 -9.85
CA PRO A 8 -33.66 3.87 -9.22
C PRO A 8 -32.84 2.70 -8.66
N ARG A 9 -31.65 2.44 -9.21
CA ARG A 9 -30.72 1.43 -8.68
C ARG A 9 -30.07 1.87 -7.39
N LEU A 10 -29.75 3.16 -7.27
CA LEU A 10 -29.21 3.75 -6.04
C LEU A 10 -30.29 3.78 -4.95
N ALA A 11 -31.53 4.14 -5.30
CA ALA A 11 -32.65 4.10 -4.37
C ALA A 11 -32.94 2.69 -3.85
N GLU A 12 -32.87 1.67 -4.72
CA GLU A 12 -33.06 0.26 -4.34
C GLU A 12 -31.90 -0.26 -3.48
N ALA A 13 -30.66 0.15 -3.75
CA ALA A 13 -29.50 -0.20 -2.93
C ALA A 13 -29.57 0.43 -1.53
N LEU A 14 -29.94 1.72 -1.44
CA LEU A 14 -30.12 2.42 -0.17
C LEU A 14 -31.28 1.82 0.65
N ALA A 15 -32.35 1.34 0.00
CA ALA A 15 -33.48 0.70 0.67
C ALA A 15 -33.14 -0.66 1.34
N GLN A 16 -32.00 -1.26 0.98
CA GLN A 16 -31.49 -2.50 1.61
C GLN A 16 -30.59 -2.24 2.82
N LEU A 17 -30.18 -0.98 3.04
CA LEU A 17 -29.38 -0.56 4.17
C LEU A 17 -30.28 -0.15 5.33
N ASP A 18 -29.77 -0.27 6.55
CA ASP A 18 -30.48 0.25 7.72
C ASP A 18 -30.49 1.79 7.70
N GLU A 19 -31.51 2.37 8.34
CA GLU A 19 -31.77 3.81 8.33
C GLU A 19 -30.57 4.63 8.84
N SER A 20 -29.81 4.10 9.81
CA SER A 20 -28.63 4.79 10.35
C SER A 20 -27.43 4.79 9.40
N THR A 21 -27.23 3.72 8.63
CA THR A 21 -26.20 3.67 7.59
C THR A 21 -26.54 4.60 6.42
N VAL A 22 -27.82 4.65 5.99
CA VAL A 22 -28.26 5.56 4.93
C VAL A 22 -28.09 7.02 5.34
N GLU A 23 -28.44 7.36 6.58
CA GLU A 23 -28.26 8.71 7.12
C GLU A 23 -26.78 9.09 7.15
N GLY A 24 -25.90 8.20 7.62
CA GLY A 24 -24.45 8.43 7.66
C GLY A 24 -23.82 8.63 6.27
N ILE A 25 -24.18 7.80 5.28
CA ILE A 25 -23.69 7.94 3.91
C ILE A 25 -24.21 9.24 3.27
N SER A 26 -25.47 9.59 3.53
CA SER A 26 -26.09 10.81 3.00
C SER A 26 -25.47 12.07 3.61
N ASP A 27 -25.14 12.04 4.91
CA ASP A 27 -24.46 13.13 5.61
C ASP A 27 -23.03 13.33 5.09
N LEU A 28 -22.28 12.23 4.90
CA LEU A 28 -20.95 12.27 4.27
C LEU A 28 -21.04 12.80 2.83
N ALA A 29 -22.00 12.35 2.02
CA ALA A 29 -22.17 12.83 0.65
C ALA A 29 -22.45 14.34 0.59
N ALA A 30 -23.17 14.89 1.57
CA ALA A 30 -23.54 16.30 1.60
C ALA A 30 -22.45 17.20 2.20
N ASN A 31 -21.72 16.72 3.21
CA ASN A 31 -20.82 17.53 4.01
C ASN A 31 -19.34 17.23 3.80
N ASP A 32 -18.99 16.00 3.42
CA ASP A 32 -17.60 15.55 3.28
C ASP A 32 -17.46 14.51 2.14
N PRO A 33 -17.71 14.92 0.87
CA PRO A 33 -17.78 13.99 -0.26
C PRO A 33 -16.43 13.30 -0.54
N GLU A 34 -15.31 13.95 -0.24
CA GLU A 34 -13.98 13.36 -0.37
C GLU A 34 -13.80 12.18 0.60
N LEU A 35 -14.28 12.32 1.85
CA LEU A 35 -14.25 11.25 2.85
C LEU A 35 -15.19 10.10 2.45
N LEU A 36 -16.32 10.38 1.80
CA LEU A 36 -17.20 9.34 1.27
C LEU A 36 -16.52 8.56 0.14
N GLU A 37 -15.85 9.25 -0.79
CA GLU A 37 -15.10 8.61 -1.87
C GLU A 37 -13.96 7.76 -1.31
N GLU A 38 -13.22 8.26 -0.31
CA GLU A 38 -12.19 7.50 0.39
C GLU A 38 -12.77 6.24 1.05
N LEU A 39 -13.91 6.35 1.72
CA LEU A 39 -14.55 5.23 2.41
C LEU A 39 -15.08 4.20 1.41
N LEU A 40 -15.69 4.64 0.29
CA LEU A 40 -16.15 3.78 -0.79
C LEU A 40 -15.00 3.12 -1.54
N ALA A 41 -13.86 3.80 -1.71
CA ALA A 41 -12.64 3.20 -2.19
C ALA A 41 -12.12 2.17 -1.17
N ASP A 42 -12.15 2.47 0.13
CA ASP A 42 -11.69 1.57 1.19
C ASP A 42 -12.52 0.27 1.28
N VAL A 43 -13.82 0.35 1.04
CA VAL A 43 -14.69 -0.83 0.97
C VAL A 43 -14.75 -1.46 -0.44
N GLY A 44 -14.02 -0.91 -1.41
CA GLY A 44 -13.81 -1.52 -2.73
C GLY A 44 -14.89 -1.24 -3.78
N TYR A 45 -15.76 -0.24 -3.55
CA TYR A 45 -16.80 0.16 -4.51
C TYR A 45 -16.33 1.20 -5.54
N LEU A 46 -15.19 1.86 -5.30
CA LEU A 46 -14.57 2.77 -6.28
C LEU A 46 -13.19 2.24 -6.70
N PRO A 47 -12.78 2.44 -7.97
CA PRO A 47 -11.40 2.24 -8.38
C PRO A 47 -10.53 3.26 -7.64
N THR A 48 -9.46 2.78 -7.03
CA THR A 48 -8.42 3.65 -6.45
C THR A 48 -7.66 4.33 -7.59
N SER A 49 -7.38 5.63 -7.43
CA SER A 49 -6.73 6.46 -8.45
C SER A 49 -5.41 5.85 -8.94
N ASN A 50 -5.09 6.07 -10.23
CA ASN A 50 -4.00 5.42 -10.97
C ASN A 50 -2.65 5.36 -10.22
N ALA A 51 -1.97 4.22 -10.34
CA ALA A 51 -0.64 3.95 -9.76
C ALA A 51 0.46 4.97 -10.14
N GLU A 52 0.33 5.65 -11.30
CA GLU A 52 1.25 6.71 -11.70
C GLU A 52 1.10 7.97 -10.83
N SER A 53 -0.12 8.32 -10.43
CA SER A 53 -0.39 9.45 -9.53
C SER A 53 0.06 9.13 -8.10
N ASP A 54 -0.16 7.89 -7.64
CA ASP A 54 0.30 7.45 -6.31
C ASP A 54 1.83 7.45 -6.21
N SER A 55 2.53 7.03 -7.27
CA SER A 55 4.01 6.99 -7.27
C SER A 55 4.63 8.40 -7.19
N GLU A 56 4.04 9.38 -7.90
CA GLU A 56 4.46 10.79 -7.81
C GLU A 56 4.15 11.39 -6.44
N GLU A 57 2.95 11.14 -5.89
CA GLU A 57 2.56 11.62 -4.57
C GLU A 57 3.44 11.03 -3.45
N ILE A 58 3.77 9.73 -3.53
CA ILE A 58 4.67 9.07 -2.59
C ILE A 58 6.05 9.73 -2.63
N ALA A 59 6.60 9.96 -3.83
CA ALA A 59 7.92 10.55 -4.02
C ALA A 59 8.01 11.99 -3.47
N GLU A 60 6.92 12.77 -3.58
CA GLU A 60 6.82 14.13 -3.02
C GLU A 60 6.79 14.13 -1.49
N ASN A 61 6.18 13.12 -0.88
CA ASN A 61 6.02 13.02 0.57
C ASN A 61 7.21 12.40 1.31
N LEU A 62 8.27 11.93 0.62
CA LEU A 62 9.46 11.39 1.26
C LEU A 62 10.39 12.49 1.80
N SER A 63 10.87 12.31 3.04
CA SER A 63 11.97 13.12 3.57
C SER A 63 13.28 12.85 2.83
N PRO A 64 14.27 13.76 2.84
CA PRO A 64 15.52 13.55 2.12
C PRO A 64 16.23 12.22 2.43
N PRO A 65 16.34 11.76 3.70
CA PRO A 65 16.93 10.46 4.01
C PRO A 65 16.12 9.29 3.46
N GLN A 66 14.78 9.40 3.46
CA GLN A 66 13.89 8.35 2.94
C GLN A 66 14.01 8.24 1.42
N ARG A 67 14.04 9.37 0.72
CA ARG A 67 14.23 9.40 -0.73
C ARG A 67 15.57 8.79 -1.10
N ARG A 68 16.65 9.19 -0.42
CA ARG A 68 17.99 8.65 -0.67
C ARG A 68 18.08 7.14 -0.40
N LEU A 69 17.46 6.67 0.68
CA LEU A 69 17.36 5.24 0.98
C LEU A 69 16.55 4.50 -0.09
N SER A 70 15.41 5.06 -0.51
CA SER A 70 14.57 4.46 -1.55
C SER A 70 15.37 4.27 -2.84
N GLU A 71 16.02 5.34 -3.32
CA GLU A 71 16.88 5.32 -4.52
C GLU A 71 17.99 4.27 -4.43
N ALA A 72 18.67 4.17 -3.29
CA ALA A 72 19.76 3.21 -3.11
C ALA A 72 19.27 1.76 -3.03
N LEU A 73 18.00 1.55 -2.71
CA LEU A 73 17.43 0.21 -2.48
C LEU A 73 16.52 -0.25 -3.62
N THR A 74 16.20 0.61 -4.59
CA THR A 74 15.38 0.26 -5.76
C THR A 74 15.89 -1.01 -6.47
N ASP A 75 17.21 -1.14 -6.61
CA ASP A 75 17.85 -2.26 -7.34
C ASP A 75 18.46 -3.31 -6.40
N MET A 76 18.01 -3.40 -5.14
CA MET A 76 18.60 -4.34 -4.17
C MET A 76 18.43 -5.83 -4.52
N GLY A 77 17.63 -6.10 -5.56
CA GLY A 77 17.34 -7.42 -6.10
C GLY A 77 16.38 -8.18 -5.19
N SER A 78 16.87 -9.24 -4.56
CA SER A 78 16.05 -10.12 -3.73
C SER A 78 15.58 -9.44 -2.43
N PRO A 79 14.49 -9.94 -1.80
CA PRO A 79 14.02 -9.46 -0.50
C PRO A 79 15.07 -9.55 0.60
N ARG A 80 15.34 -8.45 1.30
CA ARG A 80 16.39 -8.35 2.32
C ARG A 80 15.86 -8.01 3.70
N THR A 81 16.54 -8.52 4.72
CA THR A 81 16.37 -8.12 6.11
C THR A 81 17.05 -6.78 6.38
N THR A 82 16.74 -6.13 7.49
CA THR A 82 17.42 -4.88 7.88
C THR A 82 18.94 -5.04 7.95
N ASP A 83 19.43 -6.16 8.48
CA ASP A 83 20.87 -6.39 8.63
C ASP A 83 21.55 -6.60 7.26
N GLU A 84 20.92 -7.33 6.34
CA GLU A 84 21.39 -7.48 4.95
C GLU A 84 21.34 -6.15 4.17
N ILE A 85 20.39 -5.26 4.49
CA ILE A 85 20.35 -3.92 3.88
C ILE A 85 21.49 -3.05 4.43
N ILE A 86 21.85 -3.16 5.72
CA ILE A 86 23.03 -2.46 6.25
C ILE A 86 24.28 -2.90 5.49
N GLU A 87 24.45 -4.20 5.29
CA GLU A 87 25.59 -4.75 4.55
C GLU A 87 25.60 -4.26 3.09
N LEU A 88 24.44 -4.24 2.42
CA LEU A 88 24.31 -3.69 1.07
C LEU A 88 24.73 -2.21 1.02
N LEU A 89 24.20 -1.38 1.94
CA LEU A 89 24.54 0.03 2.00
C LEU A 89 26.03 0.27 2.29
N GLN A 90 26.67 -0.58 3.09
CA GLN A 90 28.10 -0.44 3.37
C GLN A 90 28.99 -0.81 2.19
N ASN A 91 28.58 -1.80 1.40
CA ASN A 91 29.40 -2.32 0.30
C ASN A 91 29.14 -1.58 -1.03
N ASP A 92 27.88 -1.34 -1.35
CA ASP A 92 27.46 -0.94 -2.69
C ASP A 92 27.04 0.54 -2.73
N HIS A 93 26.61 1.11 -1.60
CA HIS A 93 26.19 2.51 -1.48
C HIS A 93 26.87 3.24 -0.30
N PRO A 94 28.22 3.22 -0.21
CA PRO A 94 28.93 3.81 0.92
C PRO A 94 28.69 5.32 1.05
N ASP A 95 28.36 6.00 -0.05
CA ASP A 95 27.98 7.41 -0.08
C ASP A 95 26.73 7.71 0.77
N VAL A 96 25.77 6.78 0.82
CA VAL A 96 24.58 6.89 1.71
C VAL A 96 24.98 6.83 3.17
N ILE A 97 25.96 5.97 3.52
CA ILE A 97 26.49 5.87 4.88
C ILE A 97 27.31 7.12 5.26
N GLU A 98 28.04 7.70 4.31
CA GLU A 98 28.78 8.94 4.53
C GLU A 98 27.84 10.12 4.81
N GLU A 99 26.75 10.25 4.03
CA GLU A 99 25.74 11.29 4.22
C GLU A 99 24.92 11.06 5.51
N TYR A 100 24.52 9.82 5.76
CA TYR A 100 23.71 9.43 6.90
C TYR A 100 24.41 8.37 7.73
N GLN A 101 25.37 8.79 8.58
CA GLN A 101 26.13 7.86 9.42
C GLN A 101 25.28 6.94 10.30
N SER A 102 24.04 7.33 10.61
CA SER A 102 23.08 6.52 11.37
C SER A 102 22.54 5.32 10.60
N ALA A 103 22.65 5.30 9.26
CA ALA A 103 22.17 4.22 8.40
C ALA A 103 22.88 2.88 8.66
N LYS A 104 24.09 2.91 9.25
CA LYS A 104 24.79 1.70 9.71
C LYS A 104 24.18 1.06 10.97
N HIS A 105 23.23 1.73 11.62
CA HIS A 105 22.63 1.28 12.88
C HIS A 105 21.23 0.73 12.63
N ARG A 106 21.07 -0.56 12.93
CA ARG A 106 19.82 -1.30 12.78
C ARG A 106 18.57 -0.61 13.32
N PRO A 107 18.56 0.02 14.52
CA PRO A 107 17.35 0.70 15.01
C PRO A 107 16.94 1.87 14.11
N TRP A 108 17.89 2.68 13.67
CA TRP A 108 17.59 3.82 12.81
C TRP A 108 17.12 3.37 11.43
N LEU A 109 17.82 2.40 10.82
CA LEU A 109 17.46 1.90 9.51
C LEU A 109 16.10 1.19 9.53
N SER A 110 15.82 0.36 10.53
CA SER A 110 14.52 -0.29 10.67
C SER A 110 13.39 0.73 10.79
N THR A 111 13.59 1.82 11.55
CA THR A 111 12.62 2.92 11.62
C THR A 111 12.41 3.55 10.25
N LYS A 112 13.47 3.86 9.50
CA LYS A 112 13.34 4.46 8.17
C LYS A 112 12.69 3.56 7.13
N LEU A 113 12.99 2.26 7.17
CA LEU A 113 12.34 1.27 6.31
C LEU A 113 10.85 1.14 6.65
N ASN A 114 10.48 1.13 7.93
CA ASN A 114 9.07 1.10 8.32
C ASN A 114 8.35 2.39 7.90
N GLU A 115 8.98 3.56 8.05
CA GLU A 115 8.39 4.82 7.55
C GLU A 115 8.21 4.83 6.01
N LEU A 116 9.05 4.12 5.26
CA LEU A 116 8.87 3.91 3.82
C LEU A 116 7.70 2.97 3.53
N VAL A 117 7.57 1.89 4.32
CA VAL A 117 6.45 0.95 4.24
C VAL A 117 5.13 1.65 4.54
N ASP A 118 5.06 2.46 5.60
CA ASP A 118 3.87 3.21 6.01
C ASP A 118 3.38 4.17 4.92
N LYS A 119 4.29 4.64 4.05
CA LYS A 119 3.99 5.51 2.91
C LYS A 119 3.70 4.74 1.61
N GLY A 120 3.70 3.41 1.64
CA GLY A 120 3.51 2.59 0.45
C GLY A 120 4.70 2.59 -0.52
N ALA A 121 5.85 3.16 -0.14
CA ALA A 121 7.04 3.20 -0.98
C ALA A 121 7.81 1.88 -1.00
N PHE A 122 7.67 1.07 0.05
CA PHE A 122 8.35 -0.21 0.19
C PHE A 122 7.38 -1.29 0.61
N GLY A 123 7.59 -2.49 0.06
CA GLY A 123 6.91 -3.68 0.50
C GLY A 123 7.58 -4.32 1.71
N ARG A 124 6.78 -4.95 2.57
CA ARG A 124 7.24 -5.67 3.75
C ARG A 124 6.46 -6.97 3.89
N PHE A 125 7.14 -8.04 4.25
CA PHE A 125 6.48 -9.30 4.61
C PHE A 125 7.26 -10.07 5.66
N ARG A 126 6.61 -11.07 6.25
CA ARG A 126 7.25 -12.00 7.19
C ARG A 126 7.54 -13.33 6.50
N ASP A 127 8.77 -13.77 6.64
CA ASP A 127 9.25 -15.10 6.28
C ASP A 127 9.56 -15.85 7.59
N GLY A 128 8.57 -16.57 8.10
CA GLY A 128 8.59 -17.16 9.43
C GLY A 128 8.72 -16.11 10.54
N ARG A 129 9.90 -16.05 11.19
CA ARG A 129 10.20 -15.07 12.26
C ARG A 129 10.94 -13.84 11.76
N THR A 130 11.30 -13.83 10.49
CA THR A 130 12.16 -12.82 9.88
C THR A 130 11.30 -11.83 9.10
N VAL A 131 11.58 -10.54 9.25
CA VAL A 131 10.95 -9.49 8.44
C VAL A 131 11.87 -9.20 7.26
N ARG A 132 11.29 -9.19 6.06
CA ARG A 132 11.97 -8.83 4.82
C ARG A 132 11.30 -7.61 4.20
N TYR A 133 12.12 -6.80 3.54
CA TYR A 133 11.71 -5.62 2.80
C TYR A 133 12.00 -5.83 1.32
N VAL A 134 11.17 -5.24 0.47
CA VAL A 134 11.26 -5.23 -0.99
C VAL A 134 10.91 -3.85 -1.53
N PRO A 135 11.43 -3.43 -2.69
CA PRO A 135 11.13 -2.10 -3.23
C PRO A 135 9.70 -1.99 -3.77
N SER A 136 9.04 -3.11 -4.06
CA SER A 136 7.69 -3.15 -4.64
C SER A 136 6.65 -3.74 -3.67
N ILE A 137 5.50 -3.06 -3.55
CA ILE A 137 4.33 -3.57 -2.82
C ILE A 137 3.83 -4.88 -3.45
N SER A 138 3.71 -4.92 -4.78
CA SER A 138 3.27 -6.11 -5.52
C SER A 138 4.18 -7.32 -5.26
N GLU A 139 5.49 -7.12 -5.19
CA GLU A 139 6.43 -8.18 -4.81
C GLU A 139 6.21 -8.66 -3.37
N ALA A 140 5.97 -7.75 -2.42
CA ALA A 140 5.67 -8.12 -1.04
C ALA A 140 4.38 -8.92 -0.92
N VAL A 141 3.33 -8.54 -1.67
CA VAL A 141 2.06 -9.28 -1.71
C VAL A 141 2.26 -10.68 -2.27
N ARG A 142 3.04 -10.85 -3.36
CA ARG A 142 3.39 -12.17 -3.91
C ARG A 142 4.07 -13.06 -2.88
N HIS A 143 5.06 -12.51 -2.15
CA HIS A 143 5.74 -13.25 -1.09
C HIS A 143 4.81 -13.59 0.08
N TRP A 144 3.95 -12.66 0.50
CA TRP A 144 2.96 -12.92 1.54
C TRP A 144 2.01 -14.05 1.14
N ALA A 145 1.51 -14.04 -0.11
CA ALA A 145 0.62 -15.09 -0.62
C ALA A 145 1.30 -16.46 -0.61
N LEU A 146 2.53 -16.52 -1.12
CA LEU A 146 3.34 -17.74 -1.13
C LEU A 146 3.54 -18.30 0.28
N HIS A 147 3.84 -17.46 1.27
CA HIS A 147 4.05 -17.89 2.66
C HIS A 147 2.75 -18.33 3.35
N ASN A 148 1.60 -17.84 2.89
CA ASN A 148 0.28 -18.22 3.40
C ASN A 148 -0.38 -19.35 2.58
N ASN A 149 0.35 -20.00 1.67
CA ASN A 149 -0.16 -21.04 0.76
C ASN A 149 -1.37 -20.57 -0.05
N ARG A 150 -1.38 -19.31 -0.50
CA ARG A 150 -2.38 -18.76 -1.41
C ARG A 150 -1.76 -18.50 -2.78
N PHE A 151 -2.55 -18.69 -3.83
CA PHE A 151 -2.19 -18.25 -5.17
C PHE A 151 -2.47 -16.75 -5.30
N VAL A 152 -1.70 -16.06 -6.13
CA VAL A 152 -1.83 -14.60 -6.33
C VAL A 152 -3.11 -14.29 -7.08
N GLU A 153 -3.49 -15.18 -7.99
CA GLU A 153 -4.68 -15.16 -8.83
C GLU A 153 -5.97 -15.32 -8.01
N ASP A 154 -5.88 -15.91 -6.83
CA ASP A 154 -6.99 -16.08 -5.88
C ASP A 154 -7.10 -14.91 -4.88
N LEU A 155 -6.24 -13.89 -5.00
CA LEU A 155 -6.32 -12.72 -4.14
C LEU A 155 -7.41 -11.77 -4.63
N GLU A 156 -8.30 -11.42 -3.73
CA GLU A 156 -9.35 -10.44 -3.99
C GLU A 156 -9.02 -9.11 -3.32
N ARG A 157 -9.65 -8.01 -3.77
CA ARG A 157 -9.54 -6.69 -3.12
C ARG A 157 -9.91 -6.75 -1.63
N SER A 158 -10.79 -7.67 -1.25
CA SER A 158 -11.23 -7.91 0.13
C SER A 158 -10.09 -8.43 1.04
N ASP A 159 -9.08 -9.10 0.47
CA ASP A 159 -7.92 -9.60 1.21
C ASP A 159 -6.94 -8.48 1.61
N ALA A 160 -7.02 -7.30 0.98
CA ALA A 160 -6.07 -6.20 1.17
C ALA A 160 -5.95 -5.80 2.66
N ARG A 161 -7.06 -5.80 3.41
CA ARG A 161 -7.05 -5.47 4.84
C ARG A 161 -6.29 -6.49 5.67
N THR A 162 -6.48 -7.79 5.39
CA THR A 162 -5.74 -8.85 6.09
C THR A 162 -4.24 -8.78 5.80
N ILE A 163 -3.88 -8.51 4.54
CA ILE A 163 -2.48 -8.32 4.15
C ILE A 163 -1.91 -7.08 4.86
N ALA A 164 -2.65 -5.96 4.92
CA ALA A 164 -2.23 -4.74 5.60
C ALA A 164 -1.95 -4.98 7.08
N ASP A 165 -2.83 -5.70 7.78
CA ASP A 165 -2.67 -6.03 9.21
C ASP A 165 -1.38 -6.85 9.46
N ASP A 166 -1.03 -7.77 8.56
CA ASP A 166 0.17 -8.62 8.69
C ASP A 166 1.47 -7.88 8.32
N THR A 167 1.39 -7.03 7.30
CA THR A 167 2.55 -6.44 6.62
C THR A 167 2.85 -5.02 7.05
N GLY A 168 1.87 -4.32 7.62
CA GLY A 168 1.95 -2.90 7.96
C GLY A 168 1.93 -1.98 6.73
N MET A 169 1.71 -2.51 5.52
CA MET A 169 1.59 -1.70 4.31
C MET A 169 0.20 -1.04 4.24
N PRO A 170 0.05 0.12 3.57
CA PRO A 170 -1.24 0.75 3.37
C PRO A 170 -2.22 -0.13 2.60
N THR A 171 -3.46 -0.22 3.09
CA THR A 171 -4.53 -1.02 2.46
C THR A 171 -4.77 -0.60 1.01
N SER A 172 -4.76 0.70 0.72
CA SER A 172 -4.91 1.25 -0.63
C SER A 172 -3.80 0.79 -1.57
N ALA A 173 -2.54 0.87 -1.13
CA ALA A 173 -1.38 0.42 -1.91
C ALA A 173 -1.43 -1.10 -2.19
N ILE A 174 -1.87 -1.90 -1.23
CA ILE A 174 -2.06 -3.34 -1.43
C ILE A 174 -3.20 -3.60 -2.42
N ARG A 175 -4.32 -2.87 -2.32
CA ARG A 175 -5.45 -3.03 -3.25
C ARG A 175 -5.01 -2.74 -4.69
N ASN A 176 -4.29 -1.65 -4.91
CA ASN A 176 -3.68 -1.32 -6.20
C ASN A 176 -2.77 -2.45 -6.69
N ALA A 177 -1.89 -2.96 -5.83
CA ALA A 177 -1.01 -4.06 -6.18
C ALA A 177 -1.77 -5.33 -6.59
N ILE A 178 -2.85 -5.70 -5.88
CA ILE A 178 -3.70 -6.84 -6.25
C ILE A 178 -4.34 -6.59 -7.61
N GLU A 179 -4.89 -5.40 -7.85
CA GLU A 179 -5.50 -5.04 -9.13
C GLU A 179 -4.51 -5.08 -10.29
N GLU A 180 -3.30 -4.54 -10.11
CA GLU A 180 -2.23 -4.59 -11.11
C GLU A 180 -1.83 -6.02 -11.45
N MET A 181 -1.71 -6.89 -10.44
CA MET A 181 -1.32 -8.28 -10.64
C MET A 181 -2.42 -9.10 -11.32
N THR A 182 -3.69 -8.83 -11.02
CA THR A 182 -4.83 -9.57 -11.58
C THR A 182 -5.25 -9.05 -12.96
N ASN A 183 -5.18 -7.74 -13.20
CA ASN A 183 -5.52 -7.14 -14.50
C ASN A 183 -4.33 -7.10 -15.48
N GLY A 184 -3.10 -7.21 -15.00
CA GLY A 184 -1.88 -7.23 -15.82
C GLY A 184 -1.72 -8.48 -16.70
N ASP A 185 -2.42 -9.58 -16.37
CA ASP A 185 -2.42 -10.80 -17.17
C ASP A 185 -3.35 -10.75 -18.40
N GLU A 186 -4.20 -9.71 -18.56
CA GLU A 186 -5.06 -9.55 -19.74
C GLU A 186 -4.37 -8.90 -20.96
N GLN A 187 -3.07 -8.55 -20.87
CA GLN A 187 -2.32 -7.88 -21.95
C GLN A 187 -1.23 -8.72 -22.65
N LEU A 188 -1.22 -10.05 -22.52
CA LEU A 188 -0.31 -10.95 -23.26
C LEU A 188 -1.02 -11.89 -24.23
#